data_AF-A0A931W4M8-F1
#
_entry.id   AF-A0A931W4M8-F1
#
_cell.length_a   1.000
_cell.length_b   1.000
_cell.length_c   1.000
_cell.angle_alpha   90.00
_cell.angle_beta   90.00
_cell.angle_gamma   90.00
#
_symmetry.space_group_name_H-M   'P 1'
#
loop_
_entity.id
_entity.type
_entity.pdbx_description
1 polymer ?
#
loop_
_entity_poly.entity_id
_entity_poly.type
_entity_poly.pdbx_seq_one_letter_code
_entity_poly.pdbx_strand_id
1 'polypeptide(L)'
;MGFTLESFAAECRRLIKADPSAAGRGKVVDLVREALKDEKFVGSYVNDNTPDRQVLYEDPELGFCICAHLSRGAKEANPHDHGSSWAIYGQAIGETEMSDWEVLEPASEGNPGKVRRARVYTLKPGMAHVYNEGNVHSPKRVTTTGLIRIEGKNTQKMKRFAYQAVG
;
A
#
# COMPACT_ATOMS: atom_id res chain seq x y z
N MET A 1 -9.50 -23.33 -1.97
CA MET A 1 -8.51 -23.24 -3.07
C MET A 1 -7.59 -22.10 -2.75
N GLY A 2 -6.28 -22.33 -2.77
CA GLY A 2 -5.30 -21.29 -2.48
C GLY A 2 -5.10 -20.33 -3.64
N PHE A 3 -4.54 -19.16 -3.37
CA PHE A 3 -4.17 -18.18 -4.38
C PHE A 3 -2.86 -18.57 -5.07
N THR A 4 -2.77 -18.28 -6.37
CA THR A 4 -1.50 -18.10 -7.07
C THR A 4 -1.36 -16.62 -7.45
N LEU A 5 -0.17 -16.17 -7.82
CA LEU A 5 -0.01 -14.77 -8.27
C LEU A 5 -0.86 -14.49 -9.51
N GLU A 6 -0.98 -15.45 -10.42
CA GLU A 6 -1.76 -15.33 -11.65
C GLU A 6 -3.25 -15.21 -11.35
N SER A 7 -3.81 -16.07 -10.48
CA SER A 7 -5.22 -16.01 -10.14
C SER A 7 -5.57 -14.76 -9.33
N PHE A 8 -4.68 -14.36 -8.42
CA PHE A 8 -4.84 -13.13 -7.65
C PHE A 8 -4.75 -11.87 -8.53
N ALA A 9 -3.79 -11.82 -9.46
CA ALA A 9 -3.65 -10.72 -10.42
C ALA A 9 -4.85 -10.63 -11.37
N ALA A 10 -5.31 -11.77 -11.90
CA ALA A 10 -6.48 -11.82 -12.77
C ALA A 10 -7.74 -11.27 -12.07
N GLU A 11 -7.92 -11.62 -10.80
CA GLU A 11 -9.07 -11.15 -10.02
C GLU A 11 -8.96 -9.68 -9.63
N CYS A 12 -7.77 -9.20 -9.24
CA CYS A 12 -7.49 -7.76 -9.10
C CYS A 12 -7.86 -7.00 -10.38
N ARG A 13 -7.39 -7.47 -11.54
CA ARG A 13 -7.66 -6.87 -12.85
C ARG A 13 -9.16 -6.84 -13.14
N ARG A 14 -9.87 -7.94 -12.90
CA ARG A 14 -11.33 -8.04 -13.11
C ARG A 14 -12.08 -7.00 -12.27
N LEU A 15 -11.73 -6.87 -11.00
CA LEU A 15 -12.37 -5.93 -10.07
C LEU A 15 -12.09 -4.47 -10.45
N ILE A 16 -10.83 -4.13 -10.73
CA ILE A 16 -10.42 -2.78 -11.11
C ILE A 16 -11.04 -2.37 -12.45
N LYS A 17 -11.09 -3.28 -13.43
CA LYS A 17 -11.70 -3.00 -14.75
C LYS A 17 -13.21 -2.84 -14.67
N ALA A 18 -13.88 -3.58 -13.77
CA ALA A 18 -15.32 -3.47 -13.58
C ALA A 18 -15.72 -2.15 -12.90
N ASP A 19 -14.89 -1.65 -11.98
CA ASP A 19 -15.11 -0.38 -11.29
C ASP A 19 -13.77 0.25 -10.87
N PRO A 20 -13.28 1.29 -11.59
CA PRO A 20 -12.01 1.93 -11.27
C PRO A 20 -12.10 2.95 -10.12
N SER A 21 -13.29 3.16 -9.56
CA SER A 21 -13.53 4.13 -8.49
C SER A 21 -13.00 3.65 -7.13
N ALA A 22 -13.08 4.54 -6.12
CA ALA A 22 -12.78 4.18 -4.74
C ALA A 22 -13.64 3.01 -4.21
N ALA A 23 -14.89 2.88 -4.68
CA ALA A 23 -15.76 1.78 -4.28
C ALA A 23 -15.27 0.43 -4.84
N GLY A 24 -14.86 0.41 -6.11
CA GLY A 24 -14.27 -0.78 -6.74
C GLY A 24 -12.96 -1.21 -6.08
N ARG A 25 -12.12 -0.24 -5.67
CA ARG A 25 -10.90 -0.52 -4.87
C ARG A 25 -11.23 -1.16 -3.52
N GLY A 26 -12.39 -0.85 -2.92
CA GLY A 26 -12.88 -1.54 -1.72
C GLY A 26 -13.03 -3.05 -1.92
N LYS A 27 -13.48 -3.50 -3.11
CA LYS A 27 -13.53 -4.93 -3.43
C LYS A 27 -12.15 -5.56 -3.56
N VAL A 28 -11.17 -4.80 -4.06
CA VAL A 28 -9.77 -5.25 -4.12
C VAL A 28 -9.19 -5.35 -2.70
N VAL A 29 -9.56 -4.45 -1.78
CA VAL A 29 -9.19 -4.57 -0.35
C VAL A 29 -9.70 -5.88 0.23
N ASP A 30 -10.95 -6.25 -0.04
CA ASP A 30 -11.50 -7.52 0.45
C ASP A 30 -10.79 -8.73 -0.17
N LEU A 31 -10.47 -8.68 -1.46
CA LEU A 31 -9.66 -9.72 -2.12
C LEU A 31 -8.27 -9.86 -1.48
N VAL A 32 -7.60 -8.74 -1.19
CA VAL A 32 -6.29 -8.74 -0.50
C VAL A 32 -6.42 -9.38 0.87
N ARG A 33 -7.48 -9.10 1.63
CA ARG A 33 -7.73 -9.73 2.95
C ARG A 33 -7.89 -11.24 2.83
N GLU A 34 -8.59 -11.74 1.82
CA GLU A 34 -8.69 -13.17 1.59
C GLU A 34 -7.34 -13.78 1.21
N ALA A 35 -6.55 -13.12 0.37
CA ALA A 35 -5.22 -13.59 -0.01
C ALA A 35 -4.24 -13.63 1.17
N LEU A 36 -4.36 -12.71 2.13
CA LEU A 36 -3.54 -12.69 3.35
C LEU A 36 -3.84 -13.85 4.31
N LYS A 37 -4.98 -14.53 4.18
CA LYS A 37 -5.30 -15.75 4.96
C LYS A 37 -4.62 -17.00 4.40
N ASP A 38 -4.13 -16.94 3.16
CA ASP A 38 -3.41 -18.05 2.53
C ASP A 38 -1.92 -17.96 2.88
N GLU A 39 -1.53 -18.65 3.96
CA GLU A 39 -0.15 -18.67 4.45
C GLU A 39 0.85 -19.14 3.38
N LYS A 40 0.45 -20.05 2.49
CA LYS A 40 1.33 -20.55 1.43
C LYS A 40 1.55 -19.49 0.37
N PHE A 41 0.49 -18.78 -0.03
CA PHE A 41 0.60 -17.64 -0.94
C PHE A 41 1.48 -16.55 -0.33
N VAL A 42 1.22 -16.14 0.91
CA VAL A 42 2.00 -15.11 1.60
C VAL A 42 3.48 -15.51 1.70
N GLY A 43 3.78 -16.71 2.20
CA GLY A 43 5.15 -17.19 2.39
C GLY A 43 5.94 -17.35 1.10
N SER A 44 5.27 -17.53 -0.04
CA SER A 44 5.91 -17.59 -1.36
C SER A 44 6.52 -16.24 -1.77
N TYR A 45 5.94 -15.12 -1.32
CA TYR A 45 6.31 -13.77 -1.80
C TYR A 45 6.83 -12.81 -0.73
N VAL A 46 6.44 -13.02 0.54
CA VAL A 46 6.86 -12.22 1.70
C VAL A 46 7.54 -13.15 2.70
N ASN A 47 8.86 -13.22 2.62
CA ASN A 47 9.72 -14.05 3.46
C ASN A 47 11.07 -13.35 3.69
N ASP A 48 11.97 -13.98 4.44
CA ASP A 48 13.26 -13.39 4.84
C ASP A 48 14.18 -12.96 3.68
N ASN A 49 13.96 -13.48 2.47
CA ASN A 49 14.70 -13.10 1.27
C ASN A 49 14.04 -11.95 0.49
N THR A 50 12.81 -11.56 0.83
CA THR A 50 12.11 -10.46 0.18
C THR A 50 12.89 -9.14 0.42
N PRO A 51 13.16 -8.36 -0.63
CA PRO A 51 13.79 -7.05 -0.49
C PRO A 51 12.80 -6.02 0.12
N ASP A 52 13.28 -4.82 0.40
CA ASP A 52 12.43 -3.72 0.90
C ASP A 52 11.20 -3.46 0.01
N ARG A 53 11.34 -3.69 -1.30
CA ARG A 53 10.27 -3.71 -2.29
C ARG A 53 10.67 -4.56 -3.50
N GLN A 54 9.75 -5.39 -3.98
CA GLN A 54 9.81 -6.02 -5.30
C GLN A 54 8.44 -5.94 -5.99
N VAL A 55 8.44 -5.68 -7.30
CA VAL A 55 7.24 -5.84 -8.13
C VAL A 55 7.13 -7.31 -8.52
N LEU A 56 6.03 -7.95 -8.13
CA LEU A 56 5.73 -9.33 -8.49
C LEU A 56 5.01 -9.41 -9.84
N TYR A 57 4.15 -8.42 -10.09
CA TYR A 57 3.30 -8.33 -11.27
C TYR A 57 3.01 -6.86 -11.59
N GLU A 58 3.02 -6.51 -12.87
CA GLU A 58 2.56 -5.21 -13.41
C GLU A 58 1.56 -5.52 -14.54
N ASP A 59 0.33 -5.04 -14.41
CA ASP A 59 -0.72 -5.28 -15.41
C ASP A 59 -0.40 -4.53 -16.72
N PRO A 60 -0.39 -5.21 -17.88
CA PRO A 60 0.04 -4.59 -19.13
C PRO A 60 -0.97 -3.59 -19.72
N GLU A 61 -2.24 -3.62 -19.29
CA GLU A 61 -3.29 -2.74 -19.80
C GLU A 61 -3.61 -1.62 -18.80
N LEU A 62 -3.80 -1.98 -17.53
CA LEU A 62 -4.24 -1.08 -16.47
C LEU A 62 -3.07 -0.45 -15.70
N GLY A 63 -1.87 -1.03 -15.79
CA GLY A 63 -0.65 -0.53 -15.17
C GLY A 63 -0.54 -0.76 -13.66
N PHE A 64 -1.55 -1.33 -12.99
CA PHE A 64 -1.48 -1.59 -11.55
C PHE A 64 -0.38 -2.62 -11.25
N CYS A 65 0.24 -2.48 -10.08
CA CYS A 65 1.29 -3.38 -9.63
C CYS A 65 0.86 -4.17 -8.40
N ILE A 66 1.27 -5.44 -8.31
CA ILE A 66 1.32 -6.21 -7.07
C ILE A 66 2.77 -6.22 -6.61
N CYS A 67 3.02 -5.73 -5.40
CA CYS A 67 4.34 -5.66 -4.81
C CYS A 67 4.41 -6.47 -3.52
N ALA A 68 5.56 -7.09 -3.27
CA ALA A 68 5.92 -7.58 -1.95
C ALA A 68 6.93 -6.64 -1.31
N HIS A 69 6.78 -6.43 0.00
CA HIS A 69 7.67 -5.62 0.80
C HIS A 69 8.07 -6.38 2.05
N LEU A 70 9.35 -6.31 2.42
CA LEU A 70 9.81 -6.68 3.75
C LEU A 70 10.67 -5.55 4.33
N SER A 71 10.07 -4.79 5.24
CA SER A 71 10.72 -3.65 5.90
C SER A 71 11.33 -4.11 7.22
N ARG A 72 12.66 -4.18 7.28
CA ARG A 72 13.40 -4.63 8.47
C ARG A 72 13.62 -3.50 9.48
N GLY A 73 13.66 -3.86 10.77
CA GLY A 73 13.97 -2.97 11.88
C GLY A 73 12.95 -1.86 12.14
N ALA A 74 13.15 -1.10 13.21
CA ALA A 74 12.31 0.04 13.56
C ALA A 74 12.56 1.23 12.63
N LYS A 75 11.48 1.88 12.17
CA LYS A 75 11.54 3.15 11.44
C LYS A 75 10.14 3.77 11.36
N GLU A 76 10.14 5.09 11.40
CA GLU A 76 8.98 5.94 11.14
C GLU A 76 9.24 6.70 9.84
N ALA A 77 8.31 6.61 8.89
CA ALA A 77 8.41 7.34 7.64
C ALA A 77 7.79 8.74 7.77
N ASN A 78 8.28 9.70 6.99
CA ASN A 78 7.63 11.00 6.87
C ASN A 78 6.25 10.86 6.19
N PRO A 79 5.32 11.81 6.42
CA PRO A 79 4.04 11.85 5.71
C PRO A 79 4.25 11.89 4.19
N HIS A 80 3.50 11.05 3.47
CA HIS A 80 3.55 10.97 2.01
C HIS A 80 2.21 10.48 1.44
N ASP A 81 2.00 10.78 0.16
CA ASP A 81 0.92 10.21 -0.65
C ASP A 81 1.48 9.27 -1.75
N HIS A 82 0.59 8.85 -2.64
CA HIS A 82 0.91 8.09 -3.84
C HIS A 82 0.79 8.93 -5.12
N GLY A 83 0.88 10.26 -5.01
CA GLY A 83 0.73 11.22 -6.11
C GLY A 83 -0.62 11.08 -6.81
N SER A 84 -0.59 10.98 -8.14
CA SER A 84 -1.77 10.73 -8.98
C SER A 84 -2.23 9.27 -9.00
N SER A 85 -1.84 8.48 -7.99
CA SER A 85 -2.20 7.08 -7.84
C SER A 85 -2.76 6.81 -6.45
N TRP A 86 -3.12 5.55 -6.24
CA TRP A 86 -3.65 5.00 -5.00
C TRP A 86 -2.84 3.75 -4.65
N ALA A 87 -2.95 3.30 -3.40
CA ALA A 87 -2.39 2.02 -2.99
C ALA A 87 -3.25 1.31 -1.95
N ILE A 88 -3.21 -0.02 -1.96
CA ILE A 88 -3.81 -0.89 -0.93
C ILE A 88 -2.68 -1.58 -0.19
N TYR A 89 -2.65 -1.42 1.13
CA TYR A 89 -1.63 -2.01 2.00
C TYR A 89 -2.27 -3.22 2.67
N GLY A 90 -1.85 -4.43 2.28
CA GLY A 90 -2.19 -5.68 2.96
C GLY A 90 -1.09 -6.09 3.91
N GLN A 91 -1.37 -6.11 5.22
CA GLN A 91 -0.39 -6.46 6.25
C GLN A 91 -0.23 -7.99 6.31
N ALA A 92 0.96 -8.48 5.98
CA ALA A 92 1.28 -9.90 5.94
C ALA A 92 2.06 -10.34 7.18
N ILE A 93 3.06 -9.56 7.62
CA ILE A 93 3.94 -9.90 8.75
C ILE A 93 4.04 -8.70 9.69
N GLY A 94 3.94 -8.96 11.00
CA GLY A 94 4.10 -7.93 12.03
C GLY A 94 3.00 -6.87 12.01
N GLU A 95 3.16 -5.86 12.87
CA GLU A 95 2.20 -4.75 13.00
C GLU A 95 2.83 -3.43 12.56
N THR A 96 2.06 -2.65 11.80
CA THR A 96 2.45 -1.30 11.39
C THR A 96 1.46 -0.30 11.95
N GLU A 97 1.94 0.65 12.74
CA GLU A 97 1.14 1.82 13.11
C GLU A 97 1.08 2.77 11.91
N MET A 98 -0.13 3.14 11.51
CA MET A 98 -0.41 4.07 10.43
C MET A 98 -0.93 5.36 11.03
N SER A 99 -0.30 6.49 10.67
CA SER A 99 -0.87 7.81 10.89
C SER A 99 -1.45 8.32 9.58
N ASP A 100 -2.72 8.73 9.60
CA ASP A 100 -3.30 9.48 8.49
C ASP A 100 -3.26 10.97 8.82
N TRP A 101 -3.04 11.75 7.78
CA TRP A 101 -2.80 13.18 7.90
C TRP A 101 -3.83 13.97 7.09
N GLU A 102 -4.33 15.03 7.71
CA GLU A 102 -5.12 16.05 7.06
C GLU A 102 -4.19 17.02 6.33
N VAL A 103 -4.46 17.27 5.04
CA VAL A 103 -3.71 18.23 4.25
C VAL A 103 -4.22 19.64 4.52
N LEU A 104 -3.35 20.48 5.10
CA LEU A 104 -3.63 21.89 5.37
C LEU A 104 -3.19 22.77 4.20
N GLU A 105 -2.02 22.46 3.63
CA GLU A 105 -1.49 23.10 2.42
C GLU A 105 -1.02 22.02 1.44
N PRO A 106 -1.45 22.07 0.16
CA PRO A 106 -1.07 21.07 -0.82
C PRO A 106 0.43 21.13 -1.13
N ALA A 107 1.04 19.97 -1.37
CA ALA A 107 2.42 19.89 -1.79
C ALA A 107 2.58 20.24 -3.28
N SER A 108 3.68 20.90 -3.63
CA SER A 108 4.02 21.22 -5.01
C SER A 108 5.53 21.16 -5.25
N GLU A 109 5.96 21.39 -6.49
CA GLU A 109 7.38 21.42 -6.82
C GLU A 109 8.11 22.52 -6.05
N GLY A 110 9.15 22.12 -5.31
CA GLY A 110 9.93 23.03 -4.46
C GLY A 110 9.26 23.44 -3.15
N ASN A 111 7.96 23.16 -2.95
CA ASN A 111 7.22 23.54 -1.74
C ASN A 111 6.55 22.32 -1.10
N PRO A 112 7.11 21.79 0.00
CA PRO A 112 6.47 20.71 0.75
C PRO A 112 5.08 21.12 1.24
N GLY A 113 4.11 20.22 1.13
CA GLY A 113 2.79 20.44 1.70
C GLY A 113 2.83 20.42 3.22
N LYS A 114 1.85 21.03 3.88
CA LYS A 114 1.72 21.00 5.34
C LYS A 114 0.57 20.11 5.74
N VAL A 115 0.81 19.29 6.75
CA VAL A 115 -0.19 18.32 7.22
C VAL A 115 -0.29 18.28 8.72
N ARG A 116 -1.48 17.97 9.24
CA ARG A 116 -1.75 17.74 10.66
C ARG A 116 -2.19 16.30 10.88
N ARG A 117 -1.70 15.66 11.95
CA ARG A 117 -2.06 14.27 12.26
C ARG A 117 -3.55 14.20 12.60
N ALA A 118 -4.30 13.36 11.88
CA ALA A 118 -5.74 13.24 12.03
C ALA A 118 -6.11 12.00 12.85
N ARG A 119 -5.62 10.82 12.44
CA ARG A 119 -5.89 9.55 13.14
C ARG A 119 -4.67 8.65 13.15
N VAL A 120 -4.59 7.81 14.16
CA VAL A 120 -3.58 6.76 14.29
C VAL A 120 -4.29 5.42 14.52
N TYR A 121 -3.84 4.38 13.82
CA TYR A 121 -4.39 3.03 13.94
C TYR A 121 -3.31 2.01 13.59
N THR A 122 -3.54 0.73 13.91
CA THR A 122 -2.57 -0.33 13.66
C THR A 122 -3.11 -1.30 12.62
N LEU A 123 -2.32 -1.56 11.58
CA LEU A 123 -2.53 -2.67 10.67
C LEU A 123 -1.86 -3.92 11.23
N LYS A 124 -2.64 -4.97 11.42
CA LYS A 124 -2.21 -6.30 11.90
C LYS A 124 -2.27 -7.32 10.77
N PRO A 125 -1.54 -8.45 10.87
CA PRO A 125 -1.59 -9.49 9.84
C PRO A 125 -3.03 -9.87 9.45
N GLY A 126 -3.31 -9.96 8.15
CA GLY A 126 -4.65 -10.20 7.61
C GLY A 126 -5.48 -8.94 7.35
N MET A 127 -5.07 -7.77 7.85
CA MET A 127 -5.75 -6.51 7.57
C MET A 127 -5.30 -5.91 6.23
N ALA A 128 -6.21 -5.18 5.59
CA ALA A 128 -5.89 -4.34 4.44
C ALA A 128 -6.60 -2.99 4.50
N HIS A 129 -5.92 -1.95 4.00
CA HIS A 129 -6.40 -0.57 3.96
C HIS A 129 -6.07 0.09 2.61
N VAL A 130 -7.00 0.88 2.07
CA VAL A 130 -6.81 1.64 0.83
C VAL A 130 -6.48 3.10 1.16
N TYR A 131 -5.47 3.62 0.47
CA TYR A 131 -5.16 5.04 0.38
C TYR A 131 -5.44 5.49 -1.04
N ASN A 132 -6.50 6.28 -1.21
CA ASN A 132 -6.83 6.87 -2.52
C ASN A 132 -5.90 8.05 -2.83
N GLU A 133 -6.03 8.59 -4.03
CA GLU A 133 -5.27 9.77 -4.48
C GLU A 133 -5.36 10.90 -3.45
N GLY A 134 -4.21 11.50 -3.12
CA GLY A 134 -4.11 12.59 -2.13
C GLY A 134 -4.27 12.16 -0.66
N ASN A 135 -4.50 10.89 -0.35
CA ASN A 135 -4.52 10.42 1.04
C ASN A 135 -3.08 10.38 1.59
N VAL A 136 -2.75 11.34 2.44
CA VAL A 136 -1.43 11.41 3.10
C VAL A 136 -1.41 10.53 4.34
N HIS A 137 -0.41 9.67 4.43
CA HIS A 137 -0.22 8.74 5.53
C HIS A 137 1.27 8.55 5.84
N SER A 138 1.58 7.98 7.01
CA SER A 138 2.93 7.55 7.35
C SER A 138 2.91 6.26 8.17
N PRO A 139 3.64 5.22 7.72
CA PRO A 139 3.86 4.01 8.51
C PRO A 139 4.97 4.22 9.56
N LYS A 140 4.73 3.66 10.74
CA LYS A 140 5.69 3.43 11.80
C LYS A 140 5.71 1.96 12.16
N ARG A 141 6.90 1.40 12.27
CA ARG A 141 7.11 0.05 12.77
C ARG A 141 8.23 0.06 13.81
N VAL A 142 8.10 -0.83 14.79
CA VAL A 142 9.11 -1.05 15.84
C VAL A 142 9.90 -2.34 15.63
N THR A 143 9.41 -3.23 14.76
CA THR A 143 10.06 -4.48 14.35
C THR A 143 9.92 -4.67 12.84
N THR A 144 10.41 -5.79 12.31
CA THR A 144 10.19 -6.17 10.91
C THR A 144 8.70 -6.28 10.60
N THR A 145 8.30 -5.71 9.46
CA THR A 145 6.94 -5.84 8.91
C THR A 145 6.98 -6.20 7.43
N GLY A 146 5.96 -6.90 6.96
CA GLY A 146 5.84 -7.34 5.57
C GLY A 146 4.48 -7.02 4.99
N LEU A 147 4.44 -6.62 3.72
CA LEU A 147 3.20 -6.25 3.02
C LEU A 147 3.07 -6.97 1.67
N ILE A 148 1.84 -7.32 1.33
CA ILE A 148 1.39 -7.39 -0.08
C ILE A 148 0.74 -6.05 -0.38
N ARG A 149 1.31 -5.29 -1.32
CA ARG A 149 0.83 -3.96 -1.68
C ARG A 149 0.32 -3.92 -3.11
N ILE A 150 -0.89 -3.41 -3.31
CA ILE A 150 -1.41 -3.09 -4.64
C ILE A 150 -1.19 -1.60 -4.89
N GLU A 151 -0.64 -1.24 -6.03
CA GLU A 151 -0.45 0.16 -6.43
C GLU A 151 -1.22 0.39 -7.74
N GLY A 152 -1.94 1.50 -7.87
CA GLY A 152 -2.67 1.83 -9.10
C GLY A 152 -1.77 2.04 -10.31
N LYS A 153 -0.48 2.34 -10.08
CA LYS A 153 0.61 2.28 -11.06
C LYS A 153 1.94 2.09 -10.33
N ASN A 154 3.02 1.80 -11.05
CA ASN A 154 4.33 1.64 -10.42
C ASN A 154 4.83 2.96 -9.78
N THR A 155 4.70 3.08 -8.45
CA THR A 155 4.95 4.32 -7.70
C THR A 155 6.42 4.75 -7.69
N GLN A 156 7.36 3.84 -7.99
CA GLN A 156 8.79 4.19 -8.14
C GLN A 156 9.07 5.00 -9.41
N LYS A 157 8.19 4.91 -10.42
CA LYS A 157 8.31 5.68 -11.67
C LYS A 157 7.61 7.04 -11.58
N MET A 158 7.07 7.41 -10.41
CA MET A 158 6.26 8.61 -10.23
C MET A 158 7.00 9.71 -9.51
N LYS A 159 6.83 10.95 -9.99
CA LYS A 159 7.12 12.15 -9.21
C LYS A 159 6.08 12.28 -8.10
N ARG A 160 6.55 12.47 -6.87
CA ARG A 160 5.73 12.74 -5.69
C ARG A 160 6.37 13.90 -4.93
N PHE A 161 5.55 14.66 -4.22
CA PHE A 161 6.01 15.79 -3.43
C PHE A 161 6.04 15.43 -1.95
N ALA A 162 6.92 16.10 -1.20
CA ALA A 162 7.07 15.88 0.22
C ALA A 162 5.96 16.61 1.00
N TYR A 163 5.63 16.08 2.18
CA TYR A 163 4.80 16.76 3.16
C TYR A 163 5.57 16.90 4.47
N GLN A 164 5.31 18.00 5.18
CA GLN A 164 5.83 18.30 6.50
C GLN A 164 4.68 18.29 7.51
N ALA A 165 4.86 17.53 8.59
CA ALA A 165 3.96 17.59 9.73
C ALA A 165 4.08 18.95 10.43
N VAL A 166 2.95 19.59 10.70
CA VAL A 166 2.84 20.82 11.48
C VAL A 166 1.85 20.61 12.62
N GLY A 167 2.26 20.94 13.84
CA GLY A 167 1.48 20.69 15.05
C GLY A 167 1.76 19.32 15.64
#